data_AF-A0A3B0Z680-F1
#
_entry.id   AF-A0A3B0Z680-F1
#
_cell.length_a   1.000
_cell.length_b   1.000
_cell.length_c   1.000
_cell.angle_alpha   90.00
_cell.angle_beta   90.00
_cell.angle_gamma   90.00
#
_symmetry.space_group_name_H-M   'P 1'
#
loop_
_entity.id
_entity.type
_entity.pdbx_description
1 polymer ?
#
loop_
_entity_poly.entity_id
_entity_poly.type
_entity_poly.pdbx_seq_one_letter_code
_entity_poly.pdbx_strand_id
1 'polypeptide(L)'
;MHRVLAKDGIFYYFDCETKSDVTQEVIHFVDATSYCSYLKRGLIRYFPTSGMGQGIKKQATPNNEYTSLFTLQDHHLLVTGEWACHDVNDQTPEVKLFQSHRSGTDQNLKNPGKNIQFGDCALSLDEIDRQAKFAAERAKVKAHDVTASGNIADMASGRLISLDASKFENNMTGDYLITQVTHTLDQRHAMADFAGRSTNKNLMAKNTKNKPHHPKTDKTGQNKINTGEQSGPDYRCDLSLIPRDTHYRPELPQRQAEIPMTFTARIESDGRYASLDNQGRYHLRKLLDLGDREHTQAINPPLRRLQPYGGTMRQYATNAEGTSPQSLPTGMHFPLQDGDEVLLSCLNVGRSRASCPSRHSYLLYIIPTDR
;
A
#
# COMPACT_ATOMS: atom_id res chain seq x y z
N MET A 1 0.67 -11.34 -0.02
CA MET A 1 1.68 -10.49 -0.67
C MET A 1 1.57 -9.03 -0.24
N HIS A 2 0.49 -8.30 -0.57
CA HIS A 2 0.35 -6.86 -0.27
C HIS A 2 0.72 -6.45 1.17
N ARG A 3 0.23 -7.19 2.17
CA ARG A 3 0.56 -6.92 3.58
C ARG A 3 2.06 -7.01 3.92
N VAL A 4 2.77 -7.95 3.29
CA VAL A 4 4.22 -8.12 3.51
C VAL A 4 4.96 -6.95 2.88
N LEU A 5 4.64 -6.61 1.64
CA LEU A 5 5.21 -5.45 0.94
C LEU A 5 4.99 -4.15 1.73
N ALA A 6 3.76 -3.92 2.21
CA ALA A 6 3.43 -2.73 3.00
C ALA A 6 4.13 -2.70 4.39
N LYS A 7 4.39 -3.87 5.00
CA LYS A 7 5.21 -3.96 6.22
C LYS A 7 6.65 -3.56 5.94
N ASP A 8 7.19 -3.98 4.80
CA ASP A 8 8.57 -3.71 4.39
C ASP A 8 8.74 -2.35 3.68
N GLY A 9 7.67 -1.55 3.60
CA GLY A 9 7.70 -0.21 2.98
C GLY A 9 7.76 -0.24 1.45
N ILE A 10 7.58 -1.41 0.85
CA ILE A 10 7.59 -1.62 -0.60
C ILE A 10 6.17 -1.39 -1.12
N PHE A 11 6.06 -0.62 -2.20
CA PHE A 11 4.85 -0.45 -2.99
C PHE A 11 5.09 -0.91 -4.41
N TYR A 12 4.02 -1.01 -5.19
CA TYR A 12 4.10 -1.39 -6.58
C TYR A 12 3.14 -0.58 -7.43
N TYR A 13 3.47 -0.46 -8.71
CA TYR A 13 2.60 0.11 -9.73
C TYR A 13 2.72 -0.70 -11.02
N PHE A 14 1.71 -0.57 -11.87
CA PHE A 14 1.65 -1.24 -13.16
C PHE A 14 2.06 -0.25 -14.25
N ASP A 15 2.79 -0.76 -15.23
CA ASP A 15 3.15 -0.02 -16.42
C ASP A 15 2.91 -0.86 -17.67
N CYS A 16 2.67 -0.18 -18.79
CA CYS A 16 2.54 -0.83 -20.10
C CYS A 16 3.78 -0.46 -20.94
N GLU A 17 4.75 -1.37 -20.97
CA GLU A 17 5.94 -1.19 -21.80
C GLU A 17 5.70 -1.79 -23.18
N THR A 18 5.91 -0.99 -24.23
CA THR A 18 5.92 -1.50 -25.62
C THR A 18 7.38 -1.58 -26.07
N LYS A 19 7.88 -2.79 -26.28
CA LYS A 19 9.21 -3.06 -26.83
C LYS A 19 9.03 -3.87 -28.10
N SER A 20 9.60 -3.39 -29.21
CA SER A 20 9.66 -4.13 -30.49
C SER A 20 8.31 -4.77 -30.88
N ASP A 21 7.26 -3.95 -30.96
CA ASP A 21 5.88 -4.32 -31.35
C ASP A 21 5.11 -5.25 -30.41
N VAL A 22 5.65 -5.59 -29.23
CA VAL A 22 4.91 -6.33 -28.19
C VAL A 22 4.68 -5.41 -26.99
N THR A 23 3.41 -5.25 -26.62
CA THR A 23 3.00 -4.55 -25.39
C THR A 23 2.92 -5.57 -24.26
N GLN A 24 3.67 -5.33 -23.19
CA GLN A 24 3.65 -6.14 -21.97
C GLN A 24 3.29 -5.29 -20.77
N GLU A 25 2.47 -5.86 -19.88
CA GLU A 25 2.19 -5.29 -18.58
C GLU A 25 3.31 -5.68 -17.61
N VAL A 26 3.94 -4.68 -17.00
CA VAL A 26 5.07 -4.84 -16.08
C VAL A 26 4.65 -4.35 -14.70
N ILE A 27 4.99 -5.11 -13.66
CA ILE A 27 4.81 -4.70 -12.26
C ILE A 27 6.15 -4.22 -11.72
N HIS A 28 6.21 -2.98 -11.28
CA HIS A 28 7.39 -2.41 -10.66
C HIS A 28 7.27 -2.47 -9.15
N PHE A 29 8.24 -3.10 -8.47
CA PHE A 29 8.36 -3.07 -7.01
C PHE A 29 9.37 -2.02 -6.60
N VAL A 30 8.96 -1.09 -5.75
CA VAL A 30 9.74 0.11 -5.41
C VAL A 30 9.62 0.41 -3.91
N ASP A 31 10.71 0.86 -3.31
CA ASP A 31 10.82 1.26 -1.90
C ASP A 31 11.05 2.77 -1.71
N ALA A 32 11.27 3.54 -2.78
CA ALA A 32 11.44 4.98 -2.74
C ALA A 32 10.85 5.68 -3.97
N THR A 33 10.25 6.85 -3.75
CA THR A 33 9.64 7.69 -4.80
C THR A 33 10.63 8.16 -5.86
N SER A 34 11.92 8.21 -5.54
CA SER A 34 12.99 8.55 -6.47
C SER A 34 13.18 7.55 -7.61
N TYR A 35 12.76 6.29 -7.43
CA TYR A 35 12.83 5.26 -8.47
C TYR A 35 11.63 5.29 -9.41
N CYS A 36 10.59 6.07 -9.10
CA CYS A 36 9.47 6.28 -10.00
C CYS A 36 9.92 7.12 -11.20
N SER A 37 9.49 6.72 -12.39
CA SER A 37 9.85 7.41 -13.63
C SER A 37 8.89 8.55 -13.93
N TYR A 38 9.39 9.60 -14.58
CA TYR A 38 8.57 10.70 -15.04
C TYR A 38 7.70 10.29 -16.23
N LEU A 39 6.52 10.90 -16.32
CA LEU A 39 5.68 10.81 -17.50
C LEU A 39 6.37 11.49 -18.71
N LYS A 40 6.29 10.88 -19.90
CA LYS A 40 6.98 11.36 -21.11
C LYS A 40 6.47 12.72 -21.65
N ARG A 41 5.38 13.26 -21.10
CA ARG A 41 4.71 14.48 -21.57
C ARG A 41 5.41 15.79 -21.17
N GLY A 42 6.30 15.76 -20.17
CA GLY A 42 6.93 16.97 -19.64
C GLY A 42 6.01 17.76 -18.69
N LEU A 43 6.15 19.09 -18.66
CA LEU A 43 5.48 19.97 -17.71
C LEU A 43 3.96 20.07 -17.96
N ILE A 44 3.16 19.78 -16.94
CA ILE A 44 1.70 19.90 -16.96
C ILE A 44 1.31 21.25 -16.39
N ARG A 45 0.41 21.97 -17.06
CA ARG A 45 -0.05 23.30 -16.63
C ARG A 45 -1.47 23.26 -16.11
N TYR A 46 -1.70 24.00 -15.03
CA TYR A 46 -3.03 24.28 -14.51
C TYR A 46 -3.67 25.46 -15.27
N PHE A 47 -4.93 25.29 -15.69
CA PHE A 47 -5.74 26.34 -16.31
C PHE A 47 -7.11 26.37 -15.63
N PRO A 48 -7.45 27.45 -14.90
CA PRO A 48 -8.72 27.53 -14.20
C PRO A 48 -9.90 27.53 -15.19
N THR A 49 -11.02 26.94 -14.77
CA THR A 49 -12.27 26.91 -15.55
C THR A 49 -13.01 28.25 -15.59
N SER A 50 -12.53 29.28 -14.90
CA SER A 50 -13.18 30.59 -14.84
C SER A 50 -12.95 31.43 -16.10
N GLY A 51 -14.05 31.87 -16.72
CA GLY A 51 -14.08 32.64 -17.96
C GLY A 51 -14.66 31.83 -19.12
N MET A 52 -15.51 32.45 -19.95
CA MET A 52 -16.09 31.79 -21.14
C MET A 52 -14.99 31.21 -22.04
N GLY A 53 -14.76 29.90 -21.95
CA GLY A 53 -14.10 29.08 -22.95
C GLY A 53 -12.58 29.18 -23.11
N GLN A 54 -11.83 29.87 -22.26
CA GLN A 54 -10.38 30.06 -22.52
C GLN A 54 -9.53 28.78 -22.34
N GLY A 55 -10.01 27.77 -21.60
CA GLY A 55 -9.31 26.49 -21.43
C GLY A 55 -9.80 25.34 -22.32
N ILE A 56 -11.04 25.42 -22.82
CA ILE A 56 -11.67 24.34 -23.61
C ILE A 56 -11.63 24.63 -25.13
N LYS A 57 -11.47 25.90 -25.53
CA LYS A 57 -11.66 26.34 -26.93
C LYS A 57 -10.42 26.77 -27.70
N LYS A 58 -9.21 26.35 -27.31
CA LYS A 58 -8.11 26.32 -28.30
C LYS A 58 -8.16 24.96 -28.94
N GLN A 59 -8.71 24.93 -30.16
CA GLN A 59 -8.58 23.81 -31.09
C GLN A 59 -7.22 23.16 -30.90
N ALA A 60 -7.21 21.92 -30.44
CA ALA A 60 -6.85 20.84 -31.32
C ALA A 60 -5.85 21.23 -32.41
N THR A 61 -4.63 21.60 -31.99
CA THR A 61 -3.49 21.29 -32.83
C THR A 61 -3.33 19.78 -32.70
N PRO A 62 -3.08 19.04 -33.79
CA PRO A 62 -3.14 17.57 -33.83
C PRO A 62 -2.16 16.83 -32.88
N ASN A 63 -1.43 17.55 -32.03
CA ASN A 63 -0.53 17.05 -31.00
C ASN A 63 -0.82 17.57 -29.57
N ASN A 64 -1.91 18.31 -29.32
CA ASN A 64 -2.06 19.09 -28.07
C ASN A 64 -3.45 19.03 -27.41
N GLU A 65 -4.28 18.05 -27.76
CA GLU A 65 -5.73 18.06 -27.47
C GLU A 65 -6.15 17.76 -26.01
N TYR A 66 -5.24 17.33 -25.14
CA TYR A 66 -5.59 16.79 -23.83
C TYR A 66 -4.51 17.14 -22.79
N THR A 67 -4.39 18.41 -22.40
CA THR A 67 -3.11 18.90 -21.85
C THR A 67 -3.23 19.85 -20.66
N SER A 68 -4.34 19.81 -19.91
CA SER A 68 -4.46 20.68 -18.74
C SER A 68 -5.22 20.07 -17.59
N LEU A 69 -4.77 20.44 -16.39
CA LEU A 69 -5.56 20.32 -15.18
C LEU A 69 -6.43 21.55 -15.04
N PHE A 70 -7.69 21.35 -14.67
CA PHE A 70 -8.68 22.42 -14.55
C PHE A 70 -9.24 22.56 -13.13
N THR A 71 -9.09 21.51 -12.30
CA THR A 71 -9.34 21.55 -10.86
C THR A 71 -8.08 21.11 -10.12
N LEU A 72 -7.78 21.82 -9.05
CA LEU A 72 -6.66 21.54 -8.16
C LEU A 72 -7.12 21.85 -6.73
N GLN A 73 -6.89 20.95 -5.80
CA GLN A 73 -7.25 21.10 -4.38
C GLN A 73 -6.12 20.55 -3.52
N ASP A 74 -5.70 21.34 -2.54
CA ASP A 74 -4.70 20.97 -1.54
C ASP A 74 -5.37 20.56 -0.23
N HIS A 75 -5.12 19.33 0.24
CA HIS A 75 -5.72 18.79 1.46
C HIS A 75 -4.66 18.58 2.53
N HIS A 76 -4.87 19.19 3.70
CA HIS A 76 -4.03 19.02 4.88
C HIS A 76 -4.83 18.36 6.01
N LEU A 77 -4.35 17.20 6.49
CA LEU A 77 -4.96 16.44 7.58
C LEU A 77 -4.05 16.42 8.80
N LEU A 78 -4.63 16.66 9.98
CA LEU A 78 -3.90 16.50 11.23
C LEU A 78 -3.67 15.02 11.50
N VAL A 79 -2.41 14.61 11.51
CA VAL A 79 -1.99 13.25 11.81
C VAL A 79 -1.16 13.21 13.09
N THR A 80 -0.94 12.02 13.63
CA THR A 80 -0.01 11.82 14.74
C THR A 80 1.42 12.20 14.32
N GLY A 81 2.04 13.14 15.06
CA GLY A 81 3.38 13.64 14.77
C GLY A 81 4.54 12.75 15.23
N GLU A 82 4.34 11.86 16.21
CA GLU A 82 5.35 10.89 16.66
C GLU A 82 4.81 9.45 16.67
N TRP A 83 5.55 8.53 16.07
CA TRP A 83 5.26 7.10 16.04
C TRP A 83 6.36 6.34 16.75
N ALA A 84 5.99 5.51 17.73
CA ALA A 84 6.91 4.67 18.47
C ALA A 84 6.52 3.20 18.35
N CYS A 85 7.52 2.34 18.24
CA CYS A 85 7.38 0.89 18.24
C CYS A 85 8.13 0.31 19.44
N HIS A 86 7.52 -0.68 20.08
CA HIS A 86 8.08 -1.37 21.24
C HIS A 86 7.86 -2.88 21.10
N ASP A 87 8.86 -3.68 21.46
CA ASP A 87 8.73 -5.13 21.51
C ASP A 87 9.60 -5.72 22.62
N VAL A 88 9.55 -7.04 22.78
CA VAL A 88 10.39 -7.79 23.71
C VAL A 88 11.03 -8.96 22.98
N ASN A 89 12.37 -9.02 23.00
CA ASN A 89 13.11 -10.18 22.56
C ASN A 89 13.46 -11.03 23.78
N ASP A 90 13.02 -12.28 23.72
CA ASP A 90 13.14 -13.24 24.79
C ASP A 90 14.53 -13.89 24.87
N GLN A 91 15.34 -13.77 23.81
CA GLN A 91 16.74 -14.19 23.78
C GLN A 91 17.67 -13.15 24.41
N THR A 92 17.25 -11.89 24.41
CA THR A 92 17.98 -10.75 24.98
C THR A 92 17.00 -9.85 25.75
N PRO A 93 16.39 -10.35 26.83
CA PRO A 93 15.35 -9.61 27.58
C PRO A 93 15.84 -8.30 28.18
N GLU A 94 17.14 -8.17 28.41
CA GLU A 94 17.81 -6.95 28.85
C GLU A 94 17.86 -5.85 27.79
N VAL A 95 17.76 -6.20 26.50
CA VAL A 95 17.81 -5.23 25.40
C VAL A 95 16.45 -4.56 25.26
N LYS A 96 16.41 -3.26 25.56
CA LYS A 96 15.20 -2.44 25.38
C LYS A 96 14.93 -2.20 23.91
N LEU A 97 13.99 -2.97 23.37
CA LEU A 97 13.50 -2.89 22.01
C LEU A 97 12.45 -1.78 21.86
N PHE A 98 12.89 -0.51 21.92
CA PHE A 98 12.04 0.67 21.80
C PHE A 98 12.66 1.71 20.87
N GLN A 99 11.89 2.22 19.91
CA GLN A 99 12.32 3.33 19.06
C GLN A 99 11.15 4.21 18.64
N SER A 100 11.41 5.50 18.40
CA SER A 100 10.40 6.42 17.86
C SER A 100 10.91 7.31 16.74
N HIS A 101 10.00 7.70 15.85
CA HIS A 101 10.23 8.55 14.69
C HIS A 101 9.17 9.64 14.59
N ARG A 102 9.58 10.84 14.16
CA ARG A 102 8.66 11.96 13.91
C ARG A 102 8.25 12.00 12.45
N SER A 103 6.97 12.26 12.16
CA SER A 103 6.44 12.41 10.80
C SER A 103 6.91 13.70 10.11
N GLY A 104 7.28 14.72 10.90
CA GLY A 104 7.67 16.04 10.41
C GLY A 104 6.51 16.94 9.99
N THR A 105 5.26 16.53 10.24
CA THR A 105 4.03 17.29 9.91
C THR A 105 3.74 18.41 10.92
N ASP A 106 4.34 18.30 12.11
CA ASP A 106 3.93 19.05 13.30
C ASP A 106 5.00 20.07 13.74
N GLN A 107 5.82 20.59 12.82
CA GLN A 107 6.97 21.47 13.17
C GLN A 107 6.57 22.69 14.03
N ASN A 108 5.33 23.15 13.89
CA ASN A 108 4.78 24.30 14.61
C ASN A 108 3.97 23.93 15.87
N LEU A 109 3.72 22.64 16.13
CA LEU A 109 2.94 22.18 17.27
C LEU A 109 3.86 21.82 18.44
N LYS A 110 3.58 22.39 19.62
CA LYS A 110 4.38 22.14 20.84
C LYS A 110 4.35 20.66 21.29
N ASN A 111 3.24 19.98 21.04
CA ASN A 111 3.02 18.58 21.41
C ASN A 111 2.43 17.81 20.22
N PRO A 112 3.27 17.26 19.32
CA PRO A 112 2.78 16.30 18.34
C PRO A 112 2.15 15.13 19.10
N GLY A 113 0.94 14.73 18.75
CA GLY A 113 0.33 13.52 19.32
C GLY A 113 1.29 12.34 19.15
N LYS A 114 1.36 11.44 20.15
CA LYS A 114 2.24 10.27 20.13
C LYS A 114 1.43 8.98 20.04
N ASN A 115 1.76 8.15 19.06
CA ASN A 115 1.20 6.81 18.90
C ASN A 115 2.27 5.78 19.22
N ILE A 116 1.98 4.87 20.16
CA ILE A 116 2.90 3.81 20.59
C ILE A 116 2.27 2.47 20.23
N GLN A 117 2.99 1.67 19.44
CA GLN A 117 2.60 0.32 19.06
C GLN A 117 3.49 -0.70 19.77
N PHE A 118 2.86 -1.73 20.34
CA PHE A 118 3.54 -2.81 21.04
C PHE A 118 3.29 -4.16 20.37
N GLY A 119 4.35 -4.95 20.21
CA GLY A 119 4.26 -6.36 19.82
C GLY A 119 4.19 -6.64 18.32
N ASP A 120 4.85 -5.82 17.50
CA ASP A 120 4.91 -5.97 16.02
C ASP A 120 5.94 -7.00 15.50
N CYS A 121 6.45 -7.83 16.41
CA CYS A 121 7.34 -8.97 16.19
C CYS A 121 8.69 -8.59 15.62
N ALA A 122 9.25 -7.50 16.14
CA ALA A 122 10.61 -7.11 15.84
C ALA A 122 11.58 -7.78 16.83
N LEU A 123 12.64 -8.40 16.31
CA LEU A 123 13.64 -9.09 17.13
C LEU A 123 14.92 -8.26 17.32
N SER A 124 15.08 -7.18 16.55
CA SER A 124 16.24 -6.30 16.59
C SER A 124 15.83 -4.84 16.63
N LEU A 125 16.73 -3.98 17.11
CA LEU A 125 16.54 -2.54 17.12
C LEU A 125 16.36 -1.97 15.71
N ASP A 126 17.11 -2.47 14.73
CA ASP A 126 17.02 -2.04 13.34
C ASP A 126 15.63 -2.30 12.73
N GLU A 127 14.99 -3.42 13.08
CA GLU A 127 13.65 -3.73 12.61
C GLU A 127 12.61 -2.78 13.24
N ILE A 128 12.74 -2.45 14.52
CA ILE A 128 11.87 -1.49 15.22
C ILE A 128 12.04 -0.08 14.65
N ASP A 129 13.28 0.33 14.43
CA ASP A 129 13.60 1.63 13.83
C ASP A 129 12.96 1.76 12.46
N ARG A 130 13.10 0.72 11.62
CA ARG A 130 12.45 0.66 10.30
C ARG A 130 10.93 0.72 10.39
N GLN A 131 10.31 -0.04 11.29
CA GLN A 131 8.85 -0.06 11.47
C GLN A 131 8.32 1.30 11.92
N ALA A 132 8.98 1.94 12.90
CA ALA A 132 8.62 3.27 13.40
C ALA A 132 8.78 4.33 12.29
N LYS A 133 9.88 4.27 11.53
CA LYS A 133 10.10 5.14 10.37
C LYS A 133 9.00 5.00 9.32
N PHE A 134 8.66 3.77 8.92
CA PHE A 134 7.60 3.54 7.94
C PHE A 134 6.22 3.97 8.44
N ALA A 135 5.94 3.84 9.74
CA ALA A 135 4.71 4.35 10.33
C ALA A 135 4.64 5.88 10.28
N ALA A 136 5.74 6.57 10.60
CA ALA A 136 5.83 8.02 10.50
C ALA A 136 5.70 8.52 9.05
N GLU A 137 6.35 7.85 8.10
CA GLU A 137 6.24 8.16 6.66
C GLU A 137 4.81 7.95 6.13
N ARG A 138 4.12 6.85 6.52
CA ARG A 138 2.70 6.66 6.19
C ARG A 138 1.83 7.79 6.71
N ALA A 139 2.06 8.23 7.95
CA ALA A 139 1.33 9.35 8.51
C ALA A 139 1.60 10.65 7.73
N LYS A 140 2.85 10.89 7.32
CA LYS A 140 3.22 12.03 6.48
C LYS A 140 2.50 12.04 5.13
N VAL A 141 2.38 10.87 4.48
CA VAL A 141 1.62 10.71 3.23
C VAL A 141 0.14 11.07 3.41
N LYS A 142 -0.48 10.69 4.54
CA LYS A 142 -1.87 11.06 4.84
C LYS A 142 -2.06 12.53 5.19
N ALA A 143 -1.00 13.19 5.66
CA ALA A 143 -1.09 14.56 6.16
C ALA A 143 -1.24 15.60 5.06
N HIS A 144 -0.70 15.33 3.86
CA HIS A 144 -0.71 16.25 2.73
C HIS A 144 -0.95 15.47 1.44
N ASP A 145 -2.11 15.68 0.84
CA ASP A 145 -2.52 15.09 -0.43
C ASP A 145 -3.09 16.18 -1.34
N VAL A 146 -2.73 16.15 -2.61
CA VAL A 146 -3.21 17.09 -3.61
C VAL A 146 -4.09 16.33 -4.58
N THR A 147 -5.32 16.78 -4.76
CA THR A 147 -6.24 16.20 -5.75
C THR A 147 -6.35 17.12 -6.95
N ALA A 148 -6.36 16.53 -8.15
CA ALA A 148 -6.46 17.29 -9.39
C ALA A 148 -7.40 16.61 -10.38
N SER A 149 -8.14 17.42 -11.15
CA SER A 149 -8.97 16.94 -12.25
C SER A 149 -8.54 17.60 -13.55
N GLY A 150 -8.52 16.80 -14.62
CA GLY A 150 -8.04 17.22 -15.92
C GLY A 150 -8.62 16.38 -17.05
N ASN A 151 -8.15 16.66 -18.25
CA ASN A 151 -8.48 15.91 -19.46
C ASN A 151 -7.23 15.27 -20.05
N ILE A 152 -6.37 14.64 -19.23
CA ILE A 152 -5.08 14.09 -19.68
C ILE A 152 -5.13 12.56 -19.74
N ALA A 153 -5.01 12.00 -20.94
CA ALA A 153 -5.24 10.57 -21.22
C ALA A 153 -4.15 9.63 -20.72
N ASP A 154 -2.90 10.09 -20.71
CA ASP A 154 -1.70 9.33 -20.39
C ASP A 154 -1.33 9.38 -18.90
N MET A 155 -2.22 9.88 -18.03
CA MET A 155 -2.02 9.83 -16.58
C MET A 155 -1.99 8.38 -16.10
N ALA A 156 -1.00 8.03 -15.28
CA ALA A 156 -0.86 6.69 -14.72
C ALA A 156 -0.33 6.75 -13.28
N SER A 157 -0.86 5.90 -12.39
CA SER A 157 -0.36 5.79 -11.02
C SER A 157 1.08 5.26 -10.99
N GLY A 158 1.85 5.70 -10.00
CA GLY A 158 3.27 5.33 -9.86
C GLY A 158 4.24 6.14 -10.74
N ARG A 159 3.74 7.09 -11.54
CA ARG A 159 4.57 8.02 -12.33
C ARG A 159 4.75 9.37 -11.63
N LEU A 160 5.88 10.01 -11.89
CA LEU A 160 6.14 11.39 -11.49
C LEU A 160 5.64 12.36 -12.57
N ILE A 161 5.11 13.50 -12.14
CA ILE A 161 4.73 14.62 -13.00
C ILE A 161 5.32 15.91 -12.46
N SER A 162 5.67 16.83 -13.35
CA SER A 162 5.98 18.21 -12.98
C SER A 162 4.75 19.07 -13.25
N LEU A 163 4.25 19.73 -12.21
CA LEU A 163 3.06 20.58 -12.24
C LEU A 163 3.45 22.06 -12.14
N ASP A 164 2.95 22.85 -13.09
CA ASP A 164 3.00 24.32 -13.06
C ASP A 164 1.61 24.86 -12.71
N ALA A 165 1.49 25.33 -11.48
CA ALA A 165 0.30 25.96 -10.92
C ALA A 165 0.54 27.45 -10.62
N SER A 166 1.58 28.07 -11.21
CA SER A 166 1.99 29.45 -10.94
C SER A 166 0.88 30.50 -11.12
N LYS A 167 -0.12 30.20 -11.96
CA LYS A 167 -1.30 31.06 -12.18
C LYS A 167 -2.36 30.98 -11.09
N PHE A 168 -2.29 29.97 -10.23
CA PHE A 168 -3.19 29.78 -9.09
C PHE A 168 -2.44 30.06 -7.80
N GLU A 169 -1.42 29.26 -7.49
CA GLU A 169 -0.60 29.41 -6.30
C GLU A 169 0.79 28.81 -6.54
N ASN A 170 1.84 29.57 -6.24
CA ASN A 170 3.22 29.16 -6.50
C ASN A 170 3.67 27.99 -5.61
N ASN A 171 3.06 27.80 -4.43
CA ASN A 171 3.40 26.70 -3.52
C ASN A 171 2.96 25.32 -4.05
N MET A 172 2.01 25.28 -4.98
CA MET A 172 1.53 24.05 -5.63
C MET A 172 2.29 23.71 -6.91
N THR A 173 3.29 24.52 -7.26
CA THR A 173 4.18 24.26 -8.40
C THR A 173 5.34 23.38 -7.95
N GLY A 174 5.52 22.23 -8.60
CA GLY A 174 6.55 21.29 -8.22
C GLY A 174 6.40 19.90 -8.85
N ASP A 175 7.21 18.97 -8.35
CA ASP A 175 7.14 17.57 -8.76
C ASP A 175 6.25 16.77 -7.82
N TYR A 176 5.35 15.99 -8.41
CA TYR A 176 4.38 15.17 -7.69
C TYR A 176 4.43 13.72 -8.16
N LEU A 177 4.21 12.79 -7.24
CA LEU A 177 3.94 11.39 -7.53
C LEU A 177 2.44 11.16 -7.62
N ILE A 178 1.98 10.54 -8.71
CA ILE A 178 0.59 10.12 -8.87
C ILE A 178 0.37 8.85 -8.04
N THR A 179 -0.40 8.94 -6.97
CA THR A 179 -0.75 7.78 -6.11
C THR A 179 -1.97 7.04 -6.63
N GLN A 180 -2.93 7.76 -7.22
CA GLN A 180 -4.15 7.21 -7.79
C GLN A 180 -4.56 8.01 -9.02
N VAL A 181 -5.11 7.31 -10.03
CA VAL A 181 -5.79 7.90 -11.17
C VAL A 181 -7.13 7.21 -11.41
N THR A 182 -8.15 7.99 -11.71
CA THR A 182 -9.46 7.51 -12.14
C THR A 182 -9.77 8.09 -13.51
N HIS A 183 -9.96 7.23 -14.51
CA HIS A 183 -10.30 7.63 -15.87
C HIS A 183 -11.80 7.47 -16.10
N THR A 184 -12.45 8.51 -16.61
CA THR A 184 -13.85 8.50 -17.03
C THR A 184 -13.92 8.89 -18.50
N LEU A 185 -14.58 8.07 -19.32
CA LEU A 185 -14.76 8.30 -20.74
C LEU A 185 -16.24 8.18 -21.09
N ASP A 186 -16.83 9.24 -21.63
CA ASP A 186 -18.20 9.25 -22.14
C ASP A 186 -18.20 9.35 -23.67
N GLN A 187 -18.62 8.27 -24.32
CA GLN A 187 -18.64 8.15 -25.77
C GLN A 187 -20.00 8.45 -26.41
N ARG A 188 -21.00 8.90 -25.63
CA ARG A 188 -22.36 9.13 -26.16
C ARG A 188 -22.41 10.13 -27.31
N HIS A 189 -21.51 11.12 -27.32
CA HIS A 189 -21.40 12.10 -28.41
C HIS A 189 -20.79 11.51 -29.69
N ALA A 190 -19.82 10.59 -29.56
CA ALA A 190 -19.17 9.95 -30.71
C ALA A 190 -20.13 9.03 -31.51
N MET A 191 -21.12 8.43 -30.85
CA MET A 191 -22.11 7.55 -31.51
C MET A 191 -23.22 8.33 -32.22
N ALA A 192 -23.58 9.53 -31.76
CA ALA A 192 -24.59 10.37 -32.39
C ALA A 192 -24.13 10.89 -33.78
N ASP A 193 -22.85 11.23 -33.90
CA ASP A 193 -22.24 11.67 -35.17
C ASP A 193 -22.15 10.54 -36.21
N PHE A 194 -22.01 9.29 -35.77
CA PHE A 194 -22.01 8.13 -36.67
C PHE A 194 -23.41 7.82 -37.21
N ALA A 195 -24.45 7.89 -36.38
CA ALA A 195 -25.84 7.67 -36.79
C ALA A 195 -26.36 8.77 -37.75
N GLY A 196 -25.90 10.03 -37.58
CA GLY A 196 -26.27 11.16 -38.42
C GLY A 196 -25.68 11.14 -39.85
N ARG A 197 -24.61 10.37 -40.11
CA ARG A 197 -24.01 10.25 -41.44
C ARG A 197 -24.68 9.21 -42.35
N SER A 198 -25.51 8.32 -41.81
CA SER A 198 -26.10 7.20 -42.58
C SER A 198 -27.34 7.57 -43.41
N THR A 199 -27.90 8.79 -43.31
CA THR A 199 -29.16 9.16 -44.00
C THR A 199 -29.00 10.03 -45.25
N ASN A 200 -27.77 10.33 -45.69
CA ASN A 200 -27.55 10.99 -46.99
C ASN A 200 -27.42 9.97 -48.14
N LYS A 201 -28.51 9.24 -48.41
CA LYS A 201 -28.77 8.64 -49.72
C LYS A 201 -30.07 9.24 -50.25
N ASN A 202 -29.96 10.33 -51.01
CA ASN A 202 -30.90 10.60 -52.10
C ASN A 202 -30.19 11.35 -53.23
N LEU A 203 -29.58 10.55 -54.10
CA LEU A 203 -29.32 10.91 -55.48
C LEU A 203 -30.65 10.90 -56.26
N MET A 204 -30.85 11.97 -57.03
CA MET A 204 -31.65 12.05 -58.28
C MET A 204 -33.17 11.91 -58.23
N ALA A 205 -33.85 13.04 -58.47
CA ALA A 205 -34.98 13.09 -59.39
C ALA A 205 -35.04 14.46 -60.10
N LYS A 206 -34.80 14.46 -61.41
CA LYS A 206 -35.17 15.56 -62.33
C LYS A 206 -36.70 15.56 -62.51
N ASN A 207 -37.35 16.72 -62.45
CA ASN A 207 -38.33 17.13 -63.47
C ASN A 207 -38.86 18.58 -63.31
N THR A 208 -38.41 19.43 -64.24
CA THR A 208 -39.19 20.33 -65.13
C THR A 208 -40.44 21.10 -64.66
N LYS A 209 -40.36 22.42 -64.95
CA LYS A 209 -41.32 23.36 -65.63
C LYS A 209 -42.13 24.40 -64.80
N ASN A 210 -41.82 25.68 -65.12
CA ASN A 210 -42.68 26.88 -65.30
C ASN A 210 -43.43 27.46 -64.07
N LYS A 211 -43.60 28.78 -63.82
CA LYS A 211 -43.28 30.10 -64.44
C LYS A 211 -43.52 31.20 -63.33
N PRO A 212 -43.31 32.51 -63.57
CA PRO A 212 -42.87 33.49 -62.55
C PRO A 212 -43.95 34.40 -61.94
N HIS A 213 -43.66 35.00 -60.76
CA HIS A 213 -44.18 36.30 -60.34
C HIS A 213 -43.25 36.98 -59.31
N HIS A 214 -43.33 38.31 -59.23
CA HIS A 214 -42.33 39.28 -58.77
C HIS A 214 -42.46 39.64 -57.26
N PRO A 215 -41.67 40.58 -56.69
CA PRO A 215 -40.88 40.36 -55.48
C PRO A 215 -41.42 41.10 -54.25
N LYS A 216 -41.23 40.57 -53.04
CA LYS A 216 -41.15 41.41 -51.83
C LYS A 216 -40.15 40.85 -50.83
N THR A 217 -39.22 41.74 -50.51
CA THR A 217 -38.47 41.90 -49.27
C THR A 217 -39.10 41.21 -48.05
N ASP A 218 -38.31 40.43 -47.32
CA ASP A 218 -38.00 40.82 -45.95
C ASP A 218 -36.73 40.18 -45.41
N LYS A 219 -36.01 41.02 -44.68
CA LYS A 219 -34.74 40.74 -44.02
C LYS A 219 -35.01 39.86 -42.81
N THR A 220 -34.49 38.65 -42.80
CA THR A 220 -34.06 37.98 -41.57
C THR A 220 -32.91 37.08 -41.94
N GLY A 221 -31.70 37.64 -41.84
CA GLY A 221 -30.47 36.88 -41.91
C GLY A 221 -30.40 35.92 -40.72
N GLN A 222 -31.05 34.77 -40.83
CA GLN A 222 -30.68 33.61 -40.04
C GLN A 222 -29.32 33.15 -40.56
N ASN A 223 -28.26 33.70 -39.97
CA ASN A 223 -26.96 33.05 -39.99
C ASN A 223 -27.12 31.70 -39.31
N LYS A 224 -27.44 30.66 -40.09
CA LYS A 224 -27.13 29.28 -39.74
C LYS A 224 -25.61 29.19 -39.69
N ILE A 225 -25.06 29.49 -38.53
CA ILE A 225 -23.71 29.10 -38.18
C ILE A 225 -23.76 27.57 -38.12
N ASN A 226 -23.35 26.94 -39.22
CA ASN A 226 -23.02 25.52 -39.25
C ASN A 226 -21.69 25.37 -38.48
N THR A 227 -21.71 25.56 -37.17
CA THR A 227 -20.68 25.01 -36.28
C THR A 227 -20.98 23.53 -36.16
N GLY A 228 -20.45 22.74 -37.09
CA GLY A 228 -20.23 21.32 -36.86
C GLY A 228 -19.19 21.19 -35.75
N GLU A 229 -19.61 21.42 -34.51
CA GLU A 229 -18.88 21.00 -33.32
C GLU A 229 -18.92 19.47 -33.32
N GLN A 230 -17.90 18.86 -33.92
CA GLN A 230 -17.56 17.46 -33.62
C GLN A 230 -17.11 17.43 -32.16
N SER A 231 -18.08 17.26 -31.27
CA SER A 231 -17.83 17.07 -29.85
C SER A 231 -17.24 15.67 -29.69
N GLY A 232 -15.90 15.59 -29.61
CA GLY A 232 -15.19 14.36 -29.31
C GLY A 232 -15.68 13.70 -28.02
N PRO A 233 -15.29 12.45 -27.74
CA PRO A 233 -15.66 11.78 -26.50
C PRO A 233 -15.20 12.63 -25.31
N ASP A 234 -16.10 12.82 -24.34
CA ASP A 234 -15.81 13.59 -23.14
C ASP A 234 -14.95 12.74 -22.23
N TYR A 235 -13.71 13.17 -22.01
CA TYR A 235 -12.72 12.44 -21.25
C TYR A 235 -12.27 13.25 -20.05
N ARG A 236 -12.29 12.60 -18.89
CA ARG A 236 -11.88 13.18 -17.61
C ARG A 236 -10.98 12.22 -16.86
N CYS A 237 -9.92 12.76 -16.26
CA CYS A 237 -9.12 12.07 -15.27
C CYS A 237 -9.17 12.81 -13.93
N ASP A 238 -9.33 12.06 -12.84
CA ASP A 238 -9.17 12.53 -11.47
C ASP A 238 -7.93 11.88 -10.85
N LEU A 239 -7.09 12.68 -10.20
CA LEU A 239 -5.75 12.32 -9.73
C LEU A 239 -5.63 12.58 -8.22
N SER A 240 -4.93 11.70 -7.52
CA SER A 240 -4.38 11.95 -6.19
C SER A 240 -2.85 12.01 -6.29
N LEU A 241 -2.26 13.03 -5.68
CA LEU A 241 -0.89 13.44 -5.88
C LEU A 241 -0.22 13.72 -4.54
N ILE A 242 1.00 13.22 -4.35
CA ILE A 242 1.83 13.60 -3.20
C ILE A 242 3.09 14.32 -3.69
N PRO A 243 3.66 15.26 -2.91
CA PRO A 243 4.94 15.87 -3.26
C PRO A 243 6.04 14.82 -3.41
N ARG A 244 6.92 14.97 -4.40
CA ARG A 244 8.02 14.02 -4.68
C ARG A 244 8.92 13.74 -3.47
N ASP A 245 9.17 14.75 -2.66
CA ASP A 245 10.01 14.67 -1.44
C ASP A 245 9.36 13.87 -0.30
N THR A 246 8.08 13.54 -0.41
CA THR A 246 7.38 12.67 0.53
C THR A 246 7.53 11.22 0.10
N HIS A 247 8.23 10.42 0.91
CA HIS A 247 8.33 8.99 0.65
C HIS A 247 6.98 8.31 0.79
N TYR A 248 6.46 7.82 -0.34
CA TYR A 248 5.23 7.05 -0.35
C TYR A 248 5.40 5.74 0.43
N ARG A 249 4.44 5.49 1.33
CA ARG A 249 4.28 4.22 2.03
C ARG A 249 2.82 3.80 1.94
N PRO A 250 2.53 2.59 1.44
CA PRO A 250 1.17 2.12 1.30
C PRO A 250 0.55 1.90 2.69
N GLU A 251 -0.76 2.05 2.77
CA GLU A 251 -1.50 1.71 3.99
C GLU A 251 -1.40 0.22 4.29
N LEU A 252 -1.31 -0.12 5.58
CA LEU A 252 -1.34 -1.52 5.98
C LEU A 252 -2.78 -2.05 5.79
N PRO A 253 -3.01 -3.05 4.93
CA PRO A 253 -4.35 -3.57 4.70
C PRO A 253 -4.92 -4.15 6.00
N GLN A 254 -6.22 -3.92 6.22
CA GLN A 254 -6.93 -4.49 7.36
C GLN A 254 -6.82 -6.02 7.35
N ARG A 255 -6.62 -6.60 8.53
CA ARG A 255 -6.44 -8.04 8.68
C ARG A 255 -7.78 -8.74 8.45
N GLN A 256 -7.84 -9.57 7.41
CA GLN A 256 -9.05 -10.35 7.08
C GLN A 256 -9.18 -11.68 7.85
N ALA A 257 -8.12 -12.17 8.50
CA ALA A 257 -8.11 -13.48 9.15
C ALA A 257 -7.91 -13.39 10.67
N GLU A 258 -8.98 -13.67 11.41
CA GLU A 258 -8.93 -14.02 12.83
C GLU A 258 -8.24 -15.38 12.94
N ILE A 259 -6.99 -15.40 13.41
CA ILE A 259 -6.35 -16.67 13.75
C ILE A 259 -6.98 -17.10 15.07
N PRO A 260 -7.42 -18.36 15.22
CA PRO A 260 -7.96 -18.83 16.48
C PRO A 260 -6.92 -18.61 17.58
N MET A 261 -7.37 -18.18 18.76
CA MET A 261 -6.50 -17.89 19.89
C MET A 261 -5.60 -19.09 20.22
N THR A 262 -6.15 -20.29 20.07
CA THR A 262 -5.45 -21.55 20.26
C THR A 262 -5.76 -22.54 19.14
N PHE A 263 -4.80 -23.42 18.85
CA PHE A 263 -4.97 -24.56 17.95
C PHE A 263 -3.97 -25.66 18.32
N THR A 264 -4.19 -26.89 17.88
CA THR A 264 -3.33 -28.01 18.24
C THR A 264 -2.18 -28.22 17.25
N ALA A 265 -1.11 -28.83 17.75
CA ALA A 265 0.08 -29.22 17.03
C ALA A 265 0.64 -30.52 17.60
N ARG A 266 1.59 -31.13 16.90
CA ARG A 266 2.30 -32.32 17.34
C ARG A 266 3.79 -32.06 17.44
N ILE A 267 4.40 -32.54 18.51
CA ILE A 267 5.85 -32.54 18.66
C ILE A 267 6.47 -33.43 17.57
N GLU A 268 7.56 -32.96 16.97
CA GLU A 268 8.37 -33.75 16.06
C GLU A 268 9.77 -33.94 16.62
N SER A 269 10.25 -35.18 16.62
CA SER A 269 11.61 -35.55 16.98
C SER A 269 12.09 -36.77 16.21
N ASP A 270 13.41 -36.90 16.12
CA ASP A 270 14.13 -38.06 15.58
C ASP A 270 14.15 -39.26 16.55
N GLY A 271 14.15 -38.98 17.85
CA GLY A 271 14.13 -39.98 18.92
C GLY A 271 12.80 -40.07 19.68
N ARG A 272 12.80 -40.90 20.73
CA ARG A 272 11.63 -41.11 21.62
C ARG A 272 11.20 -39.84 22.36
N TYR A 273 12.16 -38.99 22.71
CA TYR A 273 11.92 -37.73 23.43
C TYR A 273 12.08 -36.55 22.47
N ALA A 274 11.35 -35.47 22.76
CA ALA A 274 11.44 -34.24 22.00
C ALA A 274 12.88 -33.68 21.98
N SER A 275 13.37 -33.35 20.79
CA SER A 275 14.59 -32.59 20.61
C SER A 275 14.40 -31.14 21.09
N LEU A 276 15.31 -30.69 21.94
CA LEU A 276 15.31 -29.36 22.54
C LEU A 276 16.56 -28.61 22.12
N ASP A 277 16.41 -27.31 21.92
CA ASP A 277 17.56 -26.43 21.78
C ASP A 277 18.11 -25.97 23.13
N ASN A 278 19.17 -25.16 23.09
CA ASN A 278 19.83 -24.60 24.28
C ASN A 278 18.90 -23.71 25.15
N GLN A 279 17.73 -23.32 24.64
CA GLN A 279 16.73 -22.53 25.35
C GLN A 279 15.52 -23.37 25.81
N GLY A 280 15.56 -24.70 25.61
CA GLY A 280 14.46 -25.59 25.96
C GLY A 280 13.23 -25.42 25.06
N ARG A 281 13.42 -24.98 23.82
CA ARG A 281 12.35 -24.81 22.82
C ARG A 281 12.13 -26.11 22.04
N TYR A 282 10.89 -26.34 21.63
CA TYR A 282 10.42 -27.56 20.99
C TYR A 282 10.22 -27.35 19.49
N HIS A 283 10.54 -28.39 18.70
CA HIS A 283 10.12 -28.51 17.31
C HIS A 283 8.74 -29.15 17.21
N LEU A 284 7.87 -28.59 16.35
CA LEU A 284 6.51 -29.08 16.18
C LEU A 284 5.94 -28.80 14.79
N ARG A 285 4.97 -29.63 14.42
CA ARG A 285 4.14 -29.45 13.23
C ARG A 285 2.73 -29.05 13.64
N LYS A 286 2.24 -27.95 13.06
CA LYS A 286 0.86 -27.50 13.24
C LYS A 286 -0.05 -28.46 12.48
N LEU A 287 -1.23 -28.81 13.00
CA LEU A 287 -2.16 -29.67 12.26
C LEU A 287 -2.66 -29.04 10.94
N LEU A 288 -2.57 -27.72 10.82
CA LEU A 288 -2.89 -26.97 9.59
C LEU A 288 -1.74 -26.93 8.58
N ASP A 289 -0.56 -27.46 8.92
CA ASP A 289 0.57 -27.57 7.99
C ASP A 289 0.33 -28.77 7.06
N LEU A 290 -0.26 -28.50 5.90
CA LEU A 290 -0.56 -29.48 4.85
C LEU A 290 0.61 -29.74 3.90
N GLY A 291 1.83 -29.30 4.25
CA GLY A 291 3.00 -29.50 3.41
C GLY A 291 3.50 -30.95 3.44
N ASP A 292 3.99 -31.44 2.30
CA ASP A 292 4.51 -32.81 2.11
C ASP A 292 5.90 -33.05 2.73
N ARG A 293 6.30 -32.23 3.71
CA ARG A 293 7.62 -32.36 4.33
C ARG A 293 7.68 -33.60 5.21
N GLU A 294 8.83 -34.26 5.18
CA GLU A 294 9.13 -35.39 6.06
C GLU A 294 9.01 -35.01 7.54
N HIS A 295 8.74 -36.00 8.38
CA HIS A 295 8.76 -35.86 9.83
C HIS A 295 10.09 -35.26 10.28
N THR A 296 10.07 -34.37 11.29
CA THR A 296 11.21 -33.56 11.79
C THR A 296 11.65 -32.38 10.91
N GLN A 297 11.07 -32.21 9.73
CA GLN A 297 11.39 -31.11 8.81
C GLN A 297 10.32 -30.00 8.78
N ALA A 298 9.50 -29.86 9.83
CA ALA A 298 8.54 -28.77 9.90
C ALA A 298 9.21 -27.38 9.77
N ILE A 299 8.59 -26.44 9.04
CA ILE A 299 9.11 -25.07 8.83
C ILE A 299 9.21 -24.28 10.14
N ASN A 300 8.43 -24.64 11.15
CA ASN A 300 8.19 -23.77 12.28
C ASN A 300 9.48 -23.49 13.06
N PRO A 301 9.74 -22.21 13.42
CA PRO A 301 10.83 -21.92 14.34
C PRO A 301 10.59 -22.67 15.66
N PRO A 302 11.63 -23.03 16.40
CA PRO A 302 11.48 -23.72 17.68
C PRO A 302 10.70 -22.84 18.67
N LEU A 303 9.76 -23.44 19.40
CA LEU A 303 8.77 -22.71 20.21
C LEU A 303 8.94 -22.96 21.70
N ARG A 304 8.66 -21.91 22.49
CA ARG A 304 8.76 -21.97 23.94
C ARG A 304 7.55 -22.68 24.54
N ARG A 305 7.84 -23.40 25.62
CA ARG A 305 6.80 -24.01 26.44
C ARG A 305 6.53 -23.22 27.70
N LEU A 306 5.26 -23.04 28.01
CA LEU A 306 4.83 -22.57 29.32
C LEU A 306 5.17 -23.62 30.37
N GLN A 307 5.96 -23.23 31.36
CA GLN A 307 6.31 -24.10 32.49
C GLN A 307 5.54 -23.67 33.74
N PRO A 308 5.10 -24.61 34.60
CA PRO A 308 4.46 -24.26 35.87
C PRO A 308 5.39 -23.48 36.80
N TYR A 309 6.71 -23.68 36.69
CA TYR A 309 7.71 -22.94 37.44
C TYR A 309 9.00 -22.85 36.62
N GLY A 310 9.50 -21.62 36.42
CA GLY A 310 10.80 -21.34 35.82
C GLY A 310 11.53 -20.27 36.63
N GLY A 311 12.81 -20.49 36.92
CA GLY A 311 13.64 -19.60 37.73
C GLY A 311 15.02 -19.40 37.14
N THR A 312 15.75 -18.43 37.69
CA THR A 312 17.15 -18.19 37.32
C THR A 312 18.04 -19.30 37.90
N MET A 313 19.21 -19.52 37.29
CA MET A 313 20.25 -20.35 37.88
C MET A 313 20.63 -19.78 39.24
N ARG A 314 20.46 -20.56 40.32
CA ARG A 314 20.95 -20.17 41.64
C ARG A 314 22.40 -20.63 41.77
N GLN A 315 23.30 -19.67 42.01
CA GLN A 315 24.65 -19.97 42.45
C GLN A 315 24.61 -20.22 43.96
N TYR A 316 25.07 -21.39 44.39
CA TYR A 316 25.31 -21.67 45.80
C TYR A 316 26.74 -21.26 46.17
N ALA A 317 26.93 -20.81 47.41
CA ALA A 317 28.25 -20.51 47.95
C ALA A 317 29.13 -21.76 47.88
N THR A 318 30.39 -21.58 47.49
CA THR A 318 31.39 -22.65 47.48
C THR A 318 31.52 -23.28 48.85
N ASN A 319 31.48 -24.61 48.92
CA ASN A 319 31.83 -25.32 50.14
C ASN A 319 33.28 -25.00 50.53
N ALA A 320 33.62 -25.07 51.82
CA ALA A 320 34.95 -24.77 52.36
C ALA A 320 36.11 -25.59 51.72
N GLU A 321 35.77 -26.65 50.97
CA GLU A 321 36.69 -27.53 50.24
C GLU A 321 37.07 -27.03 48.83
N GLY A 322 36.76 -25.78 48.47
CA GLY A 322 37.28 -25.15 47.25
C GLY A 322 36.74 -25.73 45.93
N THR A 323 35.68 -26.55 45.98
CA THR A 323 35.01 -27.06 44.79
C THR A 323 34.21 -25.95 44.11
N SER A 324 34.30 -25.87 42.79
CA SER A 324 33.70 -24.82 41.95
C SER A 324 32.22 -24.59 42.29
N PRO A 325 31.73 -23.34 42.27
CA PRO A 325 30.33 -23.05 42.58
C PRO A 325 29.40 -23.85 41.65
N GLN A 326 28.63 -24.78 42.21
CA GLN A 326 27.62 -25.51 41.46
C GLN A 326 26.43 -24.58 41.24
N SER A 327 26.17 -24.23 39.98
CA SER A 327 24.91 -23.61 39.57
C SER A 327 23.88 -24.72 39.38
N LEU A 328 22.78 -24.66 40.13
CA LEU A 328 21.67 -25.59 39.93
C LEU A 328 20.55 -24.88 39.16
N PRO A 329 20.03 -25.47 38.08
CA PRO A 329 18.87 -24.95 37.39
C PRO A 329 17.67 -25.01 38.34
N THR A 330 16.95 -23.89 38.49
CA THR A 330 15.70 -23.86 39.27
C THR A 330 14.52 -23.82 38.31
N GLY A 331 13.63 -24.80 38.40
CA GLY A 331 12.50 -24.92 37.48
C GLY A 331 11.85 -26.29 37.52
N MET A 332 10.66 -26.40 36.93
CA MET A 332 9.98 -27.66 36.67
C MET A 332 9.90 -27.92 35.17
N HIS A 333 10.50 -29.02 34.72
CA HIS A 333 10.50 -29.42 33.31
C HIS A 333 10.02 -30.87 33.15
N PHE A 334 8.85 -31.06 32.53
CA PHE A 334 8.33 -32.38 32.17
C PHE A 334 8.70 -32.68 30.70
N PRO A 335 9.53 -33.66 30.34
CA PRO A 335 9.88 -33.87 28.93
C PRO A 335 8.67 -34.36 28.12
N LEU A 336 8.50 -33.83 26.89
CA LEU A 336 7.52 -34.34 25.92
C LEU A 336 8.14 -35.42 25.03
N GLN A 337 7.31 -36.28 24.47
CA GLN A 337 7.68 -37.32 23.53
C GLN A 337 7.36 -36.90 22.09
N ASP A 338 7.98 -37.61 21.14
CA ASP A 338 7.61 -37.47 19.73
C ASP A 338 6.13 -37.84 19.51
N GLY A 339 5.42 -37.03 18.72
CA GLY A 339 4.00 -37.23 18.42
C GLY A 339 3.03 -36.83 19.54
N ASP A 340 3.51 -36.29 20.68
CA ASP A 340 2.65 -35.71 21.70
C ASP A 340 1.85 -34.54 21.12
N GLU A 341 0.56 -34.52 21.40
CA GLU A 341 -0.32 -33.43 21.00
C GLU A 341 -0.29 -32.31 22.02
N VAL A 342 -0.17 -31.09 21.53
CA VAL A 342 0.07 -29.89 22.33
C VAL A 342 -0.80 -28.75 21.81
N LEU A 343 -1.19 -27.87 22.72
CA LEU A 343 -1.97 -26.69 22.38
C LEU A 343 -1.03 -25.52 22.14
N LEU A 344 -1.14 -24.89 20.99
CA LEU A 344 -0.43 -23.65 20.67
C LEU A 344 -1.32 -22.46 20.96
N SER A 345 -0.80 -21.48 21.67
CA SER A 345 -1.42 -20.18 21.85
C SER A 345 -0.65 -19.10 21.09
N CYS A 346 -1.39 -18.23 20.40
CA CYS A 346 -0.83 -17.07 19.73
C CYS A 346 -0.79 -15.88 20.71
N LEU A 347 0.39 -15.41 21.10
CA LEU A 347 0.44 -14.12 21.82
C LEU A 347 -0.02 -13.00 20.87
N ASN A 348 -0.73 -12.00 21.38
CA ASN A 348 -1.24 -10.84 20.64
C ASN A 348 -2.15 -11.19 19.45
N VAL A 349 -3.21 -11.97 19.68
CA VAL A 349 -4.18 -12.45 18.66
C VAL A 349 -4.72 -11.34 17.75
N GLY A 350 -4.73 -10.07 18.16
CA GLY A 350 -5.26 -8.94 17.37
C GLY A 350 -4.30 -8.24 16.40
N ARG A 351 -2.97 -8.26 16.60
CA ARG A 351 -2.05 -7.42 15.81
C ARG A 351 -0.84 -8.22 15.29
N SER A 352 -0.58 -8.02 13.99
CA SER A 352 0.65 -8.33 13.23
C SER A 352 1.26 -9.75 13.18
N ARG A 353 0.98 -10.70 14.09
CA ARG A 353 1.64 -12.03 14.05
C ARG A 353 1.30 -12.91 12.85
N ALA A 354 0.08 -12.79 12.33
CA ALA A 354 -0.37 -13.57 11.17
C ALA A 354 0.42 -13.35 9.86
N SER A 355 1.09 -12.20 9.67
CA SER A 355 1.85 -11.94 8.43
C SER A 355 3.29 -12.43 8.46
N CYS A 356 3.75 -12.94 9.60
CA CYS A 356 5.08 -13.53 9.72
C CYS A 356 4.93 -14.99 10.20
N PRO A 357 4.40 -15.91 9.35
CA PRO A 357 4.22 -17.32 9.69
C PRO A 357 5.49 -17.99 10.21
N SER A 358 6.67 -17.49 9.84
CA SER A 358 7.99 -17.97 10.27
C SER A 358 8.54 -17.33 11.57
N ARG A 359 7.86 -16.35 12.17
CA ARG A 359 8.39 -15.56 13.31
C ARG A 359 7.38 -15.35 14.45
N HIS A 360 6.63 -16.39 14.79
CA HIS A 360 5.69 -16.34 15.89
C HIS A 360 6.37 -16.73 17.21
N SER A 361 6.22 -15.91 18.26
CA SER A 361 6.40 -16.40 19.64
C SER A 361 5.10 -17.08 20.07
N TYR A 362 4.91 -18.34 19.71
CA TYR A 362 3.80 -19.11 20.29
C TYR A 362 4.15 -19.49 21.74
N LEU A 363 3.13 -19.53 22.60
CA LEU A 363 3.25 -20.20 23.88
C LEU A 363 2.65 -21.60 23.74
N LEU A 364 3.45 -22.62 24.01
CA LEU A 364 2.96 -24.00 24.09
C LEU A 364 2.28 -24.23 25.45
N TYR A 365 1.01 -24.61 25.40
CA TYR A 365 0.25 -25.14 26.52
C TYR A 365 0.18 -26.66 26.37
N ILE A 366 0.45 -27.39 27.45
CA ILE A 366 0.16 -28.82 27.52
C ILE A 366 -1.25 -28.94 28.09
N ILE A 367 -2.16 -29.50 27.31
CA ILE A 367 -3.34 -30.16 27.87
C ILE A 367 -2.98 -31.65 27.85
N PRO A 368 -2.88 -32.33 29.01
CA PRO A 368 -2.81 -33.77 28.99
C PRO A 368 -4.11 -34.28 28.39
N THR A 369 -4.08 -34.70 27.13
CA THR A 369 -5.15 -35.50 26.57
C THR A 369 -4.94 -36.90 27.13
N ASP A 370 -5.78 -37.31 28.07
CA ASP A 370 -5.90 -38.72 28.45
C ASP A 370 -6.06 -39.52 27.15
N ARG A 371 -5.07 -40.38 26.87
CA ARG A 371 -5.14 -41.38 25.80
C ARG A 371 -5.71 -42.66 26.34
#